data_AF-A0A961L6Y6-F1
#
_entry.id   AF-A0A961L6Y6-F1
#
_cell.length_a   1.000
_cell.length_b   1.000
_cell.length_c   1.000
_cell.angle_alpha   90.00
_cell.angle_beta   90.00
_cell.angle_gamma   90.00
#
_symmetry.space_group_name_H-M   'P 1'
#
loop_
_entity.id
_entity.type
_entity.pdbx_description
1 polymer ?
#
loop_
_entity_poly.entity_id
_entity_poly.type
_entity_poly.pdbx_seq_one_letter_code
_entity_poly.pdbx_strand_id
1 'polypeptide(L)'
;MRAAAAFFLLLAFAPPAGAQEDVAPDGPVLRVEFDETEAIPGQPLSLRMTVLVPTFLPEPPVWPSLEAPNLLVRLPERSTNPTSARVGGETWAGVTRNYRISPMVPGDFTIPPQEVVVTWADPESNAPARAILRSETLAFRGVVPAGAEGLDPFIAATSLDLAQTIEGEPGAMTPGDSVTRTVVA
;
A
#
# COMPACT_ATOMS: atom_id res chain seq x y z
N MET A 1 -7.45 -8.07 82.33
CA MET A 1 -6.55 -6.90 82.35
C MET A 1 -5.22 -7.37 81.76
N ARG A 2 -4.60 -6.80 80.71
CA ARG A 2 -4.78 -5.56 79.95
C ARG A 2 -4.04 -5.71 78.61
N ALA A 3 -4.68 -5.18 77.56
CA ALA A 3 -4.15 -4.58 76.32
C ALA A 3 -3.08 -5.32 75.50
N ALA A 4 -3.53 -5.96 74.41
CA ALA A 4 -2.71 -6.23 73.22
C ALA A 4 -2.72 -4.98 72.33
N ALA A 5 -1.53 -4.46 72.00
CA ALA A 5 -1.35 -3.28 71.16
C ALA A 5 -1.56 -3.64 69.68
N ALA A 6 -2.53 -2.99 69.05
CA ALA A 6 -2.77 -3.08 67.61
C ALA A 6 -1.92 -2.03 66.89
N PHE A 7 -1.01 -2.47 66.02
CA PHE A 7 -0.23 -1.60 65.15
C PHE A 7 -0.83 -1.66 63.74
N PHE A 8 -1.53 -0.60 63.34
CA PHE A 8 -2.16 -0.47 62.03
C PHE A 8 -1.14 0.16 61.07
N LEU A 9 -0.54 -0.63 60.19
CA LEU A 9 0.41 -0.15 59.18
C LEU A 9 -0.36 0.24 57.90
N LEU A 10 -0.52 1.54 57.70
CA LEU A 10 -0.95 2.17 56.45
C LEU A 10 0.31 2.50 55.64
N LEU A 11 0.51 1.88 54.47
CA LEU A 11 1.54 2.33 53.52
C LEU A 11 1.14 2.06 52.06
N ALA A 12 0.61 3.14 51.47
CA ALA A 12 0.79 3.67 50.13
C ALA A 12 0.78 2.73 48.90
N PHE A 13 -0.33 2.87 48.18
CA PHE A 13 -0.51 2.60 46.76
C PHE A 13 0.41 3.49 45.89
N ALA A 14 1.20 2.92 45.00
CA ALA A 14 1.82 3.64 43.88
C ALA A 14 1.91 2.70 42.66
N PRO A 15 1.14 2.92 41.59
CA PRO A 15 1.43 2.26 40.33
C PRO A 15 2.68 2.90 39.69
N PRO A 16 3.60 2.12 39.10
CA PRO A 16 4.63 2.70 38.26
C PRO A 16 3.98 3.18 36.96
N ALA A 17 3.76 4.49 36.87
CA ALA A 17 3.50 5.15 35.59
C ALA A 17 4.83 5.20 34.82
N GLY A 18 5.13 4.14 34.09
CA GLY A 18 6.12 4.19 33.02
C GLY A 18 5.53 4.96 31.85
N ALA A 19 5.61 6.29 31.90
CA ALA A 19 5.49 7.10 30.69
C ALA A 19 6.79 6.90 29.91
N GLN A 20 6.75 6.00 28.93
CA GLN A 20 7.82 5.88 27.95
C GLN A 20 7.72 7.13 27.05
N GLU A 21 8.58 8.11 27.28
CA GLU A 21 8.80 9.19 26.30
C GLU A 21 9.32 8.52 25.03
N ASP A 22 8.47 8.42 24.01
CA ASP A 22 8.87 8.08 22.65
C ASP A 22 9.85 9.15 22.16
N VAL A 23 11.14 8.89 22.32
CA VAL A 23 12.20 9.71 21.75
C VAL A 23 12.00 9.74 20.23
N ALA A 24 11.80 10.94 19.68
CA ALA A 24 11.71 11.10 18.24
C ALA A 24 13.03 10.65 17.59
N PRO A 25 13.00 9.96 16.45
CA PRO A 25 14.22 9.67 15.70
C PRO A 25 14.91 10.98 15.29
N ASP A 26 16.25 11.02 15.28
CA ASP A 26 17.03 12.22 14.92
C ASP A 26 17.07 12.50 13.39
N GLY A 27 16.36 11.69 12.58
CA GLY A 27 16.44 11.71 11.13
C GLY A 27 15.10 11.47 10.43
N PRO A 28 15.04 11.64 9.10
CA PRO A 28 13.80 11.52 8.35
C PRO A 28 13.19 10.13 8.48
N VAL A 29 11.86 10.06 8.42
CA VAL A 29 11.11 8.79 8.51
C VAL A 29 10.19 8.62 7.31
N LEU A 30 10.03 7.36 6.91
CA LEU A 30 9.09 6.95 5.87
C LEU A 30 7.93 6.18 6.53
N ARG A 31 6.71 6.65 6.30
CA ARG A 31 5.49 5.93 6.65
C ARG A 31 4.85 5.39 5.38
N VAL A 32 4.41 4.15 5.43
CA VAL A 32 3.69 3.50 4.34
C VAL A 32 2.33 3.05 4.85
N GLU A 33 1.28 3.51 4.20
CA GLU A 33 -0.11 3.15 4.50
C GLU A 33 -0.70 2.44 3.28
N PHE A 34 -1.20 1.23 3.50
CA PHE A 34 -1.76 0.38 2.44
C PHE A 34 -2.97 -0.39 2.99
N ASP A 35 -4.10 0.31 3.12
CA ASP A 35 -5.26 -0.16 3.88
C ASP A 35 -5.99 -1.34 3.22
N GLU A 36 -6.01 -1.37 1.88
CA GLU A 36 -6.65 -2.42 1.08
C GLU A 36 -5.59 -3.16 0.26
N THR A 37 -5.49 -4.48 0.48
CA THR A 37 -4.47 -5.33 -0.17
C THR A 37 -5.08 -6.44 -1.03
N GLU A 38 -6.36 -6.33 -1.38
CA GLU A 38 -7.04 -7.25 -2.29
C GLU A 38 -7.87 -6.46 -3.30
N ALA A 39 -7.70 -6.74 -4.59
CA ALA A 39 -8.44 -6.10 -5.66
C ALA A 39 -8.81 -7.10 -6.75
N ILE A 40 -9.94 -6.86 -7.41
CA ILE A 40 -10.27 -7.51 -8.67
C ILE A 40 -9.25 -7.05 -9.73
N PRO A 41 -8.78 -7.92 -10.64
CA PRO A 41 -7.94 -7.49 -11.75
C PRO A 41 -8.47 -6.23 -12.46
N GLY A 42 -7.63 -5.21 -12.57
CA GLY A 42 -7.95 -3.88 -13.12
C GLY A 42 -8.46 -2.85 -12.10
N GLN A 43 -8.89 -3.27 -10.90
CA GLN A 43 -9.32 -2.37 -9.84
C GLN A 43 -8.10 -1.72 -9.14
N PRO A 44 -8.12 -0.41 -8.87
CA PRO A 44 -7.02 0.27 -8.18
C PRO A 44 -7.11 0.11 -6.67
N LEU A 45 -5.97 -0.22 -6.06
CA LEU A 45 -5.69 -0.07 -4.64
C LEU A 45 -4.91 1.23 -4.40
N SER A 46 -5.15 1.86 -3.25
CA SER A 46 -4.47 3.10 -2.87
C SER A 46 -3.30 2.82 -1.93
N LEU A 47 -2.10 3.19 -2.35
CA LEU A 47 -0.88 3.07 -1.55
C LEU A 47 -0.33 4.48 -1.28
N ARG A 48 -0.20 4.83 0.00
CA ARG A 48 0.33 6.12 0.43
C ARG A 48 1.70 5.95 1.05
N MET A 49 2.66 6.73 0.56
CA MET A 49 4.00 6.84 1.14
C MET A 49 4.20 8.27 1.63
N THR A 50 4.57 8.45 2.89
CA THR A 50 4.77 9.76 3.50
C THR A 50 6.17 9.87 4.07
N VAL A 51 6.92 10.85 3.58
CA VAL A 51 8.20 11.25 4.17
C VAL A 51 7.94 12.35 5.18
N LEU A 52 8.47 12.20 6.39
CA LEU A 52 8.49 13.23 7.42
C LEU A 52 9.93 13.57 7.77
N VAL A 53 10.20 14.86 7.98
CA VAL A 53 11.50 15.41 8.37
C VAL A 53 11.34 16.31 9.58
N PRO A 54 12.34 16.41 10.49
CA PRO A 54 12.26 17.27 11.66
C PRO A 54 12.20 18.77 11.32
N THR A 55 12.67 19.15 10.12
CA THR A 55 12.81 20.54 9.67
C THR A 55 12.00 20.81 8.39
N PHE A 56 12.66 21.03 7.25
CA PHE A 56 12.08 21.27 5.94
C PHE A 56 12.85 20.53 4.85
N LEU A 57 12.21 20.39 3.69
CA LEU A 57 12.74 19.72 2.50
C LEU A 57 13.19 20.77 1.48
N PRO A 58 14.50 21.08 1.34
CA PRO A 58 14.99 22.02 0.33
C PRO A 58 14.81 21.48 -1.10
N GLU A 59 14.73 20.15 -1.26
CA GLU A 59 14.46 19.46 -2.50
C GLU A 59 13.33 18.44 -2.28
N PRO A 60 12.48 18.20 -3.30
CA PRO A 60 11.45 17.17 -3.19
C PRO A 60 12.08 15.77 -3.06
N PRO A 61 11.46 14.84 -2.29
CA PRO A 61 11.92 13.45 -2.25
C PRO A 61 11.89 12.79 -3.64
N VAL A 62 12.86 11.91 -3.90
CA VAL A 62 12.88 11.07 -5.09
C VAL A 62 12.12 9.78 -4.78
N TRP A 63 11.00 9.59 -5.46
CA TRP A 63 10.07 8.48 -5.23
C TRP A 63 10.31 7.32 -6.21
N PRO A 64 10.09 6.05 -5.78
CA PRO A 64 10.20 4.89 -6.65
C PRO A 64 9.05 4.81 -7.65
N SER A 65 9.23 4.08 -8.75
CA SER A 65 8.15 3.84 -9.74
C SER A 65 7.14 2.79 -9.27
N LEU A 66 7.55 1.86 -8.40
CA LEU A 66 6.77 0.71 -7.93
C LEU A 66 6.34 -0.27 -9.03
N GLU A 67 6.94 -0.17 -10.21
CA GLU A 67 6.56 -1.00 -11.36
C GLU A 67 6.95 -2.47 -11.16
N ALA A 68 6.04 -3.36 -11.55
CA ALA A 68 6.23 -4.81 -11.52
C ALA A 68 5.47 -5.47 -12.69
N PRO A 69 5.80 -6.71 -13.07
CA PRO A 69 5.04 -7.46 -14.07
C PRO A 69 3.57 -7.58 -13.71
N ASN A 70 2.69 -7.43 -14.71
CA ASN A 70 1.23 -7.51 -14.55
C ASN A 70 0.65 -6.54 -13.51
N LEU A 71 1.37 -5.46 -13.20
CA LEU A 71 0.94 -4.41 -12.28
C LEU A 71 0.84 -3.09 -13.03
N LEU A 72 -0.32 -2.45 -12.95
CA LEU A 72 -0.52 -1.11 -13.48
C LEU A 72 -0.36 -0.10 -12.34
N VAL A 73 0.66 0.74 -12.44
CA VAL A 73 0.90 1.83 -11.49
C VAL A 73 0.49 3.15 -12.11
N ARG A 74 -0.33 3.92 -11.41
CA ARG A 74 -0.75 5.27 -11.82
C ARG A 74 -0.55 6.26 -10.69
N LEU A 75 -0.26 7.49 -11.08
CA LEU A 75 -0.19 8.64 -10.20
C LEU A 75 -1.37 9.54 -10.53
N PRO A 76 -2.39 9.63 -9.65
CA PRO A 76 -3.51 10.52 -9.89
C PRO A 76 -3.05 12.00 -9.91
N GLU A 77 -3.93 12.87 -10.39
CA GLU A 77 -3.72 14.32 -10.25
C GLU A 77 -3.49 14.67 -8.78
N ARG A 78 -2.53 15.56 -8.52
CA ARG A 78 -2.12 15.92 -7.16
C ARG A 78 -1.77 14.68 -6.31
N SER A 79 -1.09 13.71 -6.92
CA SER A 79 -0.52 12.55 -6.23
C SER A 79 0.56 12.91 -5.21
N THR A 80 1.07 14.14 -5.20
CA THR A 80 2.01 14.63 -4.18
C THR A 80 1.50 15.87 -3.51
N ASN A 81 1.46 15.84 -2.18
CA ASN A 81 0.98 16.96 -1.37
C ASN A 81 1.89 17.18 -0.16
N PRO A 82 2.10 18.43 0.26
CA PRO A 82 2.74 18.72 1.54
C PRO A 82 1.85 18.24 2.69
N THR A 83 2.48 17.88 3.81
CA THR A 83 1.79 17.49 5.04
C THR A 83 2.64 17.87 6.26
N SER A 84 2.08 17.67 7.45
CA SER A 84 2.80 17.74 8.71
C SER A 84 2.24 16.71 9.67
N ALA A 85 3.07 16.15 10.53
CA ALA A 85 2.64 15.17 11.52
C ALA A 85 3.44 15.32 12.82
N ARG A 86 2.89 14.78 13.90
CA ARG A 86 3.60 14.70 15.18
C ARG A 86 4.49 13.45 15.20
N VAL A 87 5.74 13.63 15.61
CA VAL A 87 6.75 12.57 15.79
C VAL A 87 7.47 12.86 17.10
N GLY A 88 7.40 11.93 18.07
CA GLY A 88 8.00 12.09 19.40
C GLY A 88 7.76 13.45 20.07
N GLY A 89 6.54 13.98 19.98
CA GLY A 89 6.21 15.26 20.62
C GLY A 89 6.67 16.52 19.87
N GLU A 90 7.14 16.39 18.63
CA GLU A 90 7.48 17.53 17.77
C GLU A 90 6.66 17.53 16.48
N THR A 91 6.47 18.70 15.87
CA THR A 91 5.75 18.83 14.60
C THR A 91 6.75 18.78 13.46
N TRP A 92 6.66 17.74 12.66
CA TRP A 92 7.55 17.48 11.54
C TRP A 92 6.88 17.89 10.23
N ALA A 93 7.65 18.46 9.31
CA ALA A 93 7.19 18.72 7.94
C ALA A 93 7.24 17.44 7.12
N GLY A 94 6.41 17.33 6.09
CA GLY A 94 6.42 16.16 5.25
C GLY A 94 5.86 16.35 3.87
N VAL A 95 6.04 15.31 3.06
CA VAL A 95 5.48 15.18 1.73
C VAL A 95 4.89 13.78 1.60
N THR A 96 3.66 13.73 1.12
CA THR A 96 2.91 12.50 0.90
C THR A 96 2.79 12.23 -0.59
N ARG A 97 3.11 11.01 -1.03
CA ARG A 97 2.92 10.47 -2.37
C ARG A 97 1.82 9.41 -2.36
N ASN A 98 0.84 9.53 -3.24
CA ASN A 98 -0.24 8.56 -3.42
C ASN A 98 -0.11 7.84 -4.77
N TYR A 99 -0.02 6.52 -4.72
CA TYR A 99 -0.01 5.62 -5.86
C TYR A 99 -1.33 4.90 -5.96
N ARG A 100 -1.81 4.71 -7.20
CA ARG A 100 -2.85 3.74 -7.53
C ARG A 100 -2.18 2.54 -8.16
N ILE A 101 -2.27 1.40 -7.50
CA ILE A 101 -1.69 0.14 -7.97
C ILE A 101 -2.81 -0.84 -8.26
N SER A 102 -2.82 -1.40 -9.47
CA SER A 102 -3.88 -2.30 -9.94
C SER A 102 -3.28 -3.61 -10.43
N PRO A 103 -3.54 -4.75 -9.76
CA PRO A 103 -3.17 -6.04 -10.33
C PRO A 103 -3.92 -6.24 -11.64
N MET A 104 -3.26 -6.71 -12.69
CA MET A 104 -3.90 -6.92 -14.00
C MET A 104 -4.31 -8.38 -14.23
N VAL A 105 -3.91 -9.28 -13.33
CA VAL A 105 -4.25 -10.71 -13.34
C VAL A 105 -4.52 -11.19 -11.92
N PRO A 106 -5.26 -12.29 -11.72
CA PRO A 106 -5.38 -12.94 -10.42
C PRO A 106 -4.03 -13.47 -9.92
N GLY A 107 -3.83 -13.48 -8.60
CA GLY A 107 -2.64 -14.03 -7.96
C GLY A 107 -2.01 -13.09 -6.92
N ASP A 108 -0.93 -13.56 -6.31
CA ASP A 108 -0.19 -12.81 -5.29
C ASP A 108 0.86 -11.91 -5.94
N PHE A 109 0.94 -10.68 -5.46
CA PHE A 109 1.91 -9.68 -5.88
C PHE A 109 2.81 -9.31 -4.71
N THR A 110 4.09 -9.15 -5.00
CA THR A 110 5.08 -8.71 -4.02
C THR A 110 5.98 -7.68 -4.66
N ILE A 111 6.05 -6.50 -4.06
CA ILE A 111 6.99 -5.44 -4.42
C ILE A 111 8.11 -5.48 -3.38
N PRO A 112 9.38 -5.70 -3.78
CA PRO A 112 10.50 -5.72 -2.83
C PRO A 112 10.68 -4.34 -2.19
N PRO A 113 11.40 -4.23 -1.06
CA PRO A 113 11.72 -2.96 -0.42
C PRO A 113 12.17 -1.89 -1.43
N GLN A 114 11.53 -0.73 -1.38
CA GLN A 114 11.77 0.37 -2.32
C GLN A 114 12.51 1.50 -1.64
N GLU A 115 13.36 2.18 -2.39
CA GLU A 115 14.15 3.30 -1.90
C GLU A 115 13.45 4.64 -2.16
N VAL A 116 13.40 5.48 -1.13
CA VAL A 116 13.01 6.88 -1.21
C VAL A 116 14.21 7.72 -0.79
N VAL A 117 14.69 8.55 -1.70
CA VAL A 117 15.81 9.46 -1.39
C VAL A 117 15.24 10.76 -0.84
N VAL A 118 15.72 11.16 0.33
CA VAL A 118 15.27 12.37 1.02
C VAL A 118 16.45 13.30 1.23
N THR A 119 16.28 14.57 0.86
CA THR A 119 17.18 15.68 1.22
C THR A 119 16.42 16.58 2.19
N TRP A 120 16.96 16.83 3.39
CA TRP A 120 16.36 17.73 4.39
C TRP A 120 17.43 18.66 4.97
N ALA A 121 17.00 19.73 5.64
CA ALA A 121 17.92 20.59 6.37
C ALA A 121 18.28 19.95 7.72
N ASP A 122 19.56 19.64 7.93
CA ASP A 122 20.04 19.10 9.19
C ASP A 122 19.68 20.04 10.37
N PRO A 123 19.09 19.55 11.47
CA PRO A 123 18.59 20.41 12.54
C PRO A 123 19.69 21.18 13.29
N GLU A 124 20.92 20.66 13.32
CA GLU A 124 22.03 21.31 14.03
C GLU A 124 22.77 22.32 13.14
N SER A 125 23.10 21.92 11.91
CA SER A 125 23.95 22.70 11.01
C SER A 125 23.18 23.53 9.97
N ASN A 126 21.89 23.23 9.77
CA ASN A 126 21.03 23.78 8.70
C ASN A 126 21.57 23.55 7.27
N ALA A 127 22.59 22.70 7.12
CA ALA A 127 23.10 22.28 5.82
C ALA A 127 22.20 21.17 5.24
N PRO A 128 22.13 21.02 3.90
CA PRO A 128 21.43 19.90 3.29
C PRO A 128 22.07 18.56 3.67
N ALA A 129 21.29 17.69 4.31
CA ALA A 129 21.63 16.29 4.60
C ALA A 129 20.79 15.37 3.71
N ARG A 130 21.31 14.17 3.41
CA ARG A 130 20.68 13.19 2.52
C ARG A 130 20.62 11.80 3.16
N ALA A 131 19.49 11.12 3.00
CA ALA A 131 19.27 9.76 3.47
C ALA A 131 18.51 8.94 2.42
N ILE A 132 18.68 7.62 2.51
CA ILE A 132 17.91 6.64 1.73
C ILE A 132 17.01 5.92 2.73
N LEU A 133 15.71 6.17 2.63
CA LEU A 133 14.69 5.47 3.39
C LEU A 133 14.23 4.27 2.59
N ARG A 134 13.94 3.16 3.27
CA ARG A 134 13.45 1.94 2.62
C ARG A 134 12.05 1.61 3.11
N SER A 135 11.15 1.31 2.18
CA SER A 135 9.87 0.70 2.53
C SER A 135 10.09 -0.74 2.98
N GLU A 136 9.09 -1.29 3.67
CA GLU A 136 8.98 -2.74 3.80
C GLU A 136 8.56 -3.37 2.47
N THR A 137 8.59 -4.71 2.42
CA THR A 137 8.01 -5.48 1.32
C THR A 137 6.51 -5.23 1.27
N LEU A 138 5.99 -4.83 0.11
CA LEU A 138 4.55 -4.62 -0.08
C LEU A 138 3.95 -5.88 -0.69
N ALA A 139 2.91 -6.43 -0.06
CA ALA A 139 2.20 -7.61 -0.53
C ALA A 139 0.71 -7.30 -0.70
N PHE A 140 0.13 -7.76 -1.80
CA PHE A 140 -1.29 -7.62 -2.12
C PHE A 140 -1.72 -8.68 -3.14
N ARG A 141 -3.02 -8.82 -3.38
CA ARG A 141 -3.58 -9.91 -4.19
C ARG A 141 -4.58 -9.43 -5.23
N GLY A 142 -4.46 -9.98 -6.43
CA GLY A 142 -5.52 -10.00 -7.44
C GLY A 142 -6.50 -11.13 -7.13
N VAL A 143 -7.73 -10.82 -6.77
CA VAL A 143 -8.76 -11.82 -6.41
C VAL A 143 -9.83 -11.93 -7.49
N VAL A 144 -10.22 -13.17 -7.80
CA VAL A 144 -11.38 -13.42 -8.67
C VAL A 144 -12.64 -13.32 -7.81
N PRO A 145 -13.66 -12.53 -8.22
CA PRO A 145 -14.93 -12.46 -7.50
C PRO A 145 -15.59 -13.82 -7.33
N ALA A 146 -16.36 -13.96 -6.25
CA ALA A 146 -17.16 -15.17 -6.02
C ALA A 146 -18.12 -15.43 -7.19
N GLY A 147 -18.16 -16.68 -7.67
CA GLY A 147 -18.98 -17.09 -8.83
C GLY A 147 -18.31 -16.90 -10.19
N ALA A 148 -17.10 -16.33 -10.24
CA ALA A 148 -16.30 -16.16 -11.46
C ALA A 148 -15.06 -17.06 -11.50
N GLU A 149 -14.90 -17.99 -10.55
CA GLU A 149 -13.70 -18.82 -10.37
C GLU A 149 -13.43 -19.78 -11.54
N GLY A 150 -14.48 -20.16 -12.28
CA GLY A 150 -14.38 -21.04 -13.44
C GLY A 150 -14.13 -20.32 -14.77
N LEU A 151 -13.99 -19.00 -14.79
CA LEU A 151 -13.75 -18.23 -16.00
C LEU A 151 -12.26 -18.24 -16.36
N ASP A 152 -11.92 -18.81 -17.52
CA ASP A 152 -10.57 -18.80 -18.07
C ASP A 152 -10.59 -18.37 -19.55
N PRO A 153 -10.13 -17.15 -19.90
CA PRO A 153 -9.60 -16.13 -19.00
C PRO A 153 -10.72 -15.43 -18.18
N PHE A 154 -10.39 -14.97 -16.98
CA PHE A 154 -11.23 -14.04 -16.25
C PHE A 154 -11.22 -12.66 -16.94
N ILE A 155 -12.40 -12.14 -17.28
CA ILE A 155 -12.57 -10.81 -17.87
C ILE A 155 -13.33 -9.92 -16.87
N ALA A 156 -12.66 -8.93 -16.31
CA ALA A 156 -13.29 -7.89 -15.51
C ALA A 156 -13.91 -6.82 -16.42
N ALA A 157 -15.24 -6.87 -16.62
CA ALA A 157 -15.97 -5.89 -17.40
C ALA A 157 -17.35 -5.59 -16.78
N THR A 158 -17.88 -4.38 -17.02
CA THR A 158 -19.25 -4.02 -16.66
C THR A 158 -20.28 -4.63 -17.60
N SER A 159 -19.88 -4.93 -18.84
CA SER A 159 -20.65 -5.62 -19.87
C SER A 159 -19.69 -6.32 -20.84
N LEU A 160 -20.11 -7.46 -21.37
CA LEU A 160 -19.36 -8.22 -22.39
C LEU A 160 -20.34 -8.63 -23.50
N ASP A 161 -20.08 -8.19 -24.71
CA ASP A 161 -20.81 -8.60 -25.91
C ASP A 161 -19.97 -9.59 -26.70
N LEU A 162 -20.57 -10.70 -27.12
CA LEU A 162 -19.91 -11.73 -27.91
C LEU A 162 -20.74 -12.00 -29.16
N ALA A 163 -20.12 -11.84 -30.33
CA ALA A 163 -20.70 -12.22 -31.61
C ALA A 163 -20.11 -13.54 -32.07
N GLN A 164 -20.98 -14.49 -32.42
CA GLN A 164 -20.56 -15.79 -32.94
C GLN A 164 -21.15 -16.03 -34.32
N THR A 165 -20.28 -16.41 -35.26
CA THR A 165 -20.65 -16.87 -36.60
C THR A 165 -20.18 -18.30 -36.77
N ILE A 166 -21.05 -19.18 -37.27
CA ILE A 166 -20.71 -20.56 -37.64
C ILE A 166 -20.94 -20.68 -39.14
N GLU A 167 -19.90 -21.06 -39.88
CA GLU A 167 -19.95 -21.35 -41.31
C GLU A 167 -20.02 -22.87 -41.51
N GLY A 168 -21.09 -23.34 -42.16
CA GLY A 168 -21.42 -24.75 -42.32
C GLY A 168 -22.72 -25.13 -41.62
N GLU A 169 -23.22 -26.34 -41.89
CA GLU A 169 -24.45 -26.91 -41.31
C GLU A 169 -24.08 -28.14 -40.45
N PRO A 170 -23.73 -27.98 -39.16
CA PRO A 170 -23.19 -29.07 -38.33
C PRO A 170 -24.09 -30.31 -38.28
N GLY A 171 -25.41 -30.12 -38.34
CA GLY A 171 -26.39 -31.21 -38.30
C GLY A 171 -26.47 -32.06 -39.57
N ALA A 172 -25.87 -31.62 -40.68
CA ALA A 172 -25.90 -32.28 -41.98
C ALA A 172 -24.52 -32.80 -42.44
N MET A 173 -23.50 -32.74 -41.57
CA MET A 173 -22.11 -33.06 -41.93
C MET A 173 -21.86 -34.58 -42.05
N THR A 174 -20.98 -34.94 -42.97
CA THR A 174 -20.43 -36.28 -43.19
C THR A 174 -18.95 -36.36 -42.81
N PRO A 175 -18.39 -37.57 -42.60
CA PRO A 175 -16.97 -37.70 -42.28
C PRO A 175 -16.06 -37.07 -43.34
N GLY A 176 -15.27 -36.08 -42.94
CA GLY A 176 -14.38 -35.31 -43.83
C GLY A 176 -14.78 -33.85 -44.01
N ASP A 177 -16.00 -33.48 -43.62
CA ASP A 177 -16.45 -32.09 -43.68
C ASP A 177 -15.82 -31.24 -42.57
N SER A 178 -15.73 -29.92 -42.80
CA SER A 178 -15.23 -28.95 -41.81
C SER A 178 -16.26 -27.87 -41.51
N VAL A 179 -16.18 -27.31 -40.31
CA VAL A 179 -16.97 -26.17 -39.86
C VAL A 179 -16.01 -25.09 -39.38
N THR A 180 -16.29 -23.84 -39.71
CA THR A 180 -15.53 -22.70 -39.18
C THR A 180 -16.40 -21.99 -38.16
N ARG A 181 -15.88 -21.81 -36.94
CA ARG A 181 -16.51 -20.99 -35.91
C ARG A 181 -15.65 -19.76 -35.68
N THR A 182 -16.25 -18.59 -35.88
CA THR A 182 -15.63 -17.30 -35.60
C THR A 182 -16.32 -16.68 -34.39
N VAL A 183 -15.54 -16.31 -33.38
CA VAL A 183 -16.02 -15.61 -32.18
C VAL A 183 -15.32 -14.26 -32.11
N VAL A 184 -16.09 -13.19 -31.97
CA VAL A 184 -15.59 -11.82 -31.84
C VAL A 184 -16.14 -11.24 -30.54
N ALA A 185 -15.26 -10.60 -29.76
CA ALA A 185 -15.58 -9.89 -28.52
C ALA A 185 -15.31 -8.40 -28.71
#